data_AF-A0A926U0Z4-F1
#
_entry.id   AF-A0A926U0Z4-F1
#
_cell.length_a   1.000
_cell.length_b   1.000
_cell.length_c   1.000
_cell.angle_alpha   90.00
_cell.angle_beta   90.00
_cell.angle_gamma   90.00
#
_symmetry.space_group_name_H-M   'P 1'
#
loop_
_entity.id
_entity.type
_entity.pdbx_description
1 polymer ?
#
loop_
_entity_poly.entity_id
_entity_poly.type
_entity_poly.pdbx_seq_one_letter_code
_entity_poly.pdbx_strand_id
1 'polypeptide(L)'
;MTVIICPGIHPPELTASFVQQIGAYVDDYLIVPSDSYPYSAPHIFHYIYRQFVVPRPTSSQTVASTPLVFISFSAGVVGAIGAAWMWQALGKKVKAFIAFDGWGVPLIGNFPIHRISHDRFTHDSSIAWGGAESFYADPPVAHLDLWRSPQTAIGWRVQAQCHPPEADRTTAADFLLALLAQHHEIKPKAPILQPPTPNTQHP
;
A
#
# COMPACT_ATOMS: atom_id res chain seq x y z
N MET A 1 -12.78 -3.22 -6.15
CA MET A 1 -11.37 -3.69 -5.85
C MET A 1 -11.20 -3.85 -4.33
N THR A 2 -10.36 -4.74 -4.01
CA THR A 2 -10.09 -5.01 -2.58
C THR A 2 -8.59 -4.81 -2.30
N VAL A 3 -8.31 -3.98 -1.19
CA VAL A 3 -6.91 -3.85 -0.75
C VAL A 3 -6.54 -5.00 0.19
N ILE A 4 -5.51 -5.71 -0.30
CA ILE A 4 -4.99 -6.78 0.58
C ILE A 4 -3.81 -6.26 1.40
N ILE A 5 -3.96 -6.39 2.71
CA ILE A 5 -2.91 -5.87 3.60
C ILE A 5 -2.14 -7.07 4.18
N CYS A 6 -0.87 -7.07 3.79
CA CYS A 6 0.01 -8.16 4.26
C CYS A 6 1.08 -7.62 5.21
N PRO A 7 0.77 -7.87 6.50
CA PRO A 7 1.72 -7.33 7.49
C PRO A 7 3.00 -8.18 7.59
N GLY A 8 4.04 -7.60 8.29
CA GLY A 8 5.24 -8.40 8.67
C GLY A 8 5.07 -9.04 10.04
N ILE A 9 6.19 -9.32 10.62
CA ILE A 9 6.16 -9.98 11.96
C ILE A 9 6.23 -8.88 13.03
N HIS A 10 5.04 -8.67 13.60
CA HIS A 10 4.92 -7.67 14.67
C HIS A 10 3.54 -7.78 15.34
N PRO A 11 3.37 -7.08 16.48
CA PRO A 11 2.06 -7.12 17.14
C PRO A 11 0.93 -6.55 16.24
N PRO A 12 -0.22 -7.14 16.24
CA PRO A 12 -1.34 -6.77 15.35
C PRO A 12 -1.78 -5.32 15.57
N GLU A 13 -1.46 -4.75 16.68
CA GLU A 13 -1.94 -3.37 16.96
C GLU A 13 -1.27 -2.37 16.01
N LEU A 14 -0.08 -2.78 15.60
CA LEU A 14 0.58 -1.83 14.68
C LEU A 14 -0.14 -1.81 13.33
N THR A 15 -0.55 -2.98 12.88
CA THR A 15 -1.32 -2.97 11.61
C THR A 15 -2.69 -2.30 11.82
N ALA A 16 -3.25 -2.49 12.98
CA ALA A 16 -4.53 -1.80 13.25
C ALA A 16 -4.35 -0.27 13.17
N SER A 17 -3.25 0.18 13.72
CA SER A 17 -3.01 1.65 13.64
C SER A 17 -2.84 2.09 12.18
N PHE A 18 -2.13 1.27 11.46
CA PHE A 18 -1.95 1.59 10.03
C PHE A 18 -3.30 1.66 9.30
N VAL A 19 -4.13 0.75 9.53
CA VAL A 19 -5.43 0.68 8.82
C VAL A 19 -6.32 1.86 9.26
N GLN A 20 -6.23 2.15 10.54
CA GLN A 20 -7.03 3.30 11.00
C GLN A 20 -6.67 4.57 10.21
N GLN A 21 -5.50 4.62 9.78
CA GLN A 21 -5.09 5.86 9.06
C GLN A 21 -5.53 5.82 7.59
N ILE A 22 -5.54 4.64 7.05
CA ILE A 22 -5.86 4.66 5.60
C ILE A 22 -7.33 4.28 5.40
N GLY A 23 -8.01 3.79 6.44
CA GLY A 23 -9.37 3.20 6.38
C GLY A 23 -10.39 4.22 5.89
N ALA A 24 -10.08 5.53 6.15
CA ALA A 24 -11.06 6.53 5.68
C ALA A 24 -11.04 6.65 4.15
N TYR A 25 -10.04 6.02 3.56
CA TYR A 25 -9.91 6.27 2.11
C TYR A 25 -10.08 4.97 1.32
N VAL A 26 -10.15 3.90 2.08
CA VAL A 26 -10.26 2.61 1.35
C VAL A 26 -11.59 1.97 1.75
N ASP A 27 -12.39 1.55 0.68
CA ASP A 27 -13.78 1.05 0.88
C ASP A 27 -13.76 -0.42 1.30
N ASP A 28 -12.73 -1.17 0.82
CA ASP A 28 -12.71 -2.61 1.11
C ASP A 28 -11.25 -3.09 1.28
N TYR A 29 -11.03 -3.63 2.46
CA TYR A 29 -9.67 -4.20 2.61
C TYR A 29 -9.76 -5.52 3.38
N LEU A 30 -8.76 -6.32 3.08
CA LEU A 30 -8.61 -7.59 3.79
C LEU A 30 -7.21 -7.66 4.41
N ILE A 31 -7.25 -7.94 5.76
CA ILE A 31 -5.94 -8.06 6.44
C ILE A 31 -5.58 -9.55 6.56
N VAL A 32 -4.40 -9.83 6.02
CA VAL A 32 -3.93 -11.23 6.21
C VAL A 32 -3.51 -11.44 7.68
N PRO A 33 -4.09 -12.47 8.25
CA PRO A 33 -3.86 -12.69 9.68
C PRO A 33 -2.35 -12.80 9.99
N SER A 34 -2.04 -12.15 11.10
CA SER A 34 -0.63 -12.08 11.57
C SER A 34 -0.14 -13.44 12.05
N ASP A 35 -1.15 -14.37 12.41
CA ASP A 35 -0.67 -15.72 12.82
C ASP A 35 -0.34 -16.58 11.59
N SER A 36 -0.45 -15.95 10.41
CA SER A 36 -0.04 -16.64 9.17
C SER A 36 1.45 -16.37 8.90
N TYR A 37 2.11 -17.46 8.28
CA TYR A 37 3.51 -17.30 7.83
C TYR A 37 3.61 -16.18 6.79
N PRO A 38 3.85 -14.86 7.32
CA PRO A 38 3.81 -13.64 6.49
C PRO A 38 4.73 -13.76 5.27
N TYR A 39 5.58 -14.74 5.27
CA TYR A 39 6.51 -14.85 4.11
C TYR A 39 6.07 -15.99 3.20
N SER A 40 4.95 -16.69 3.61
CA SER A 40 4.55 -17.87 2.82
C SER A 40 3.53 -17.43 1.75
N ALA A 41 3.96 -17.52 0.53
CA ALA A 41 3.07 -17.11 -0.60
C ALA A 41 1.85 -18.03 -0.70
N PRO A 42 2.02 -19.33 -0.57
CA PRO A 42 0.83 -20.22 -0.71
C PRO A 42 -0.20 -19.96 0.41
N HIS A 43 0.32 -19.69 1.59
CA HIS A 43 -0.64 -19.45 2.69
C HIS A 43 -1.42 -18.15 2.47
N ILE A 44 -0.68 -17.14 2.09
CA ILE A 44 -1.38 -15.86 1.83
C ILE A 44 -2.36 -16.03 0.66
N PHE A 45 -1.93 -16.67 -0.37
CA PHE A 45 -2.82 -16.91 -1.52
C PHE A 45 -4.06 -17.70 -1.11
N HIS A 46 -3.80 -18.82 -0.43
CA HIS A 46 -4.94 -19.65 0.00
C HIS A 46 -5.95 -18.83 0.82
N TYR A 47 -5.42 -18.06 1.72
CA TYR A 47 -6.34 -17.21 2.52
C TYR A 47 -7.16 -16.29 1.62
N ILE A 48 -6.48 -15.61 0.68
CA ILE A 48 -7.18 -14.66 -0.21
C ILE A 48 -8.18 -15.44 -1.08
N TYR A 49 -7.73 -16.54 -1.59
CA TYR A 49 -8.59 -17.36 -2.45
C TYR A 49 -9.86 -17.79 -1.72
N ARG A 50 -9.83 -18.14 -0.48
CA ARG A 50 -11.01 -18.59 0.28
C ARG A 50 -12.00 -17.44 0.49
N GLN A 51 -11.37 -16.27 0.51
CA GLN A 51 -12.27 -15.12 0.75
C GLN A 51 -13.02 -14.74 -0.52
N PHE A 52 -12.48 -15.05 -1.69
CA PHE A 52 -13.06 -14.45 -2.90
C PHE A 52 -13.60 -15.56 -3.82
N VAL A 53 -13.19 -16.73 -3.73
CA VAL A 53 -13.52 -17.69 -4.81
C VAL A 53 -14.32 -18.84 -4.19
N VAL A 54 -14.29 -19.05 -2.88
CA VAL A 54 -15.14 -20.13 -2.35
C VAL A 54 -16.52 -19.55 -2.00
N PRO A 55 -17.69 -20.01 -2.74
CA PRO A 55 -19.05 -19.48 -2.56
C PRO A 55 -19.46 -19.46 -1.07
N ARG A 56 -19.58 -18.18 -0.52
CA ARG A 56 -20.29 -18.12 0.78
C ARG A 56 -21.80 -18.17 0.56
N PRO A 57 -22.56 -19.09 1.22
CA PRO A 57 -24.00 -19.30 1.08
C PRO A 57 -24.79 -18.00 1.33
N THR A 58 -24.17 -16.74 1.31
CA THR A 58 -25.12 -15.64 1.59
C THR A 58 -24.59 -14.35 0.95
N SER A 59 -23.88 -14.29 -0.13
CA SER A 59 -23.60 -12.88 -0.50
C SER A 59 -23.54 -12.76 -2.02
N SER A 60 -24.68 -12.47 -2.70
CA SER A 60 -25.00 -11.84 -3.99
C SER A 60 -23.93 -10.82 -4.40
N GLN A 61 -22.59 -11.05 -4.16
CA GLN A 61 -21.67 -10.09 -4.81
C GLN A 61 -20.71 -10.86 -5.71
N THR A 62 -21.10 -11.17 -6.92
CA THR A 62 -20.25 -11.59 -8.06
C THR A 62 -18.78 -11.27 -7.80
N VAL A 63 -18.01 -11.87 -6.80
CA VAL A 63 -16.64 -12.04 -6.29
C VAL A 63 -15.76 -12.57 -7.42
N ALA A 64 -16.20 -12.63 -8.72
CA ALA A 64 -15.42 -13.40 -9.70
C ALA A 64 -14.66 -12.44 -10.63
N SER A 65 -14.34 -11.04 -10.08
CA SER A 65 -13.42 -10.27 -10.94
C SER A 65 -12.91 -9.04 -10.18
N THR A 66 -12.85 -9.17 -8.83
CA THR A 66 -12.43 -7.91 -8.17
C THR A 66 -10.91 -7.77 -8.24
N PRO A 67 -10.40 -6.77 -8.99
CA PRO A 67 -8.95 -6.52 -9.00
C PRO A 67 -8.41 -6.21 -7.59
N LEU A 68 -7.08 -6.67 -7.38
CA LEU A 68 -6.52 -6.52 -6.02
C LEU A 68 -5.34 -5.55 -6.05
N VAL A 69 -5.28 -4.78 -4.95
CA VAL A 69 -4.05 -4.04 -4.64
C VAL A 69 -3.43 -4.61 -3.36
N PHE A 70 -2.10 -4.86 -3.51
CA PHE A 70 -1.40 -5.38 -2.33
C PHE A 70 -0.60 -4.27 -1.66
N ILE A 71 -0.80 -4.22 -0.32
CA ILE A 71 0.08 -3.40 0.53
C ILE A 71 0.75 -4.32 1.54
N SER A 72 2.11 -4.28 1.43
CA SER A 72 2.80 -5.30 2.25
C SER A 72 3.99 -4.65 2.96
N PHE A 73 4.28 -5.33 4.07
CA PHE A 73 5.34 -4.73 4.91
C PHE A 73 6.35 -5.81 5.29
N SER A 74 7.66 -5.42 5.20
CA SER A 74 8.77 -6.26 5.68
C SER A 74 8.66 -7.69 5.16
N ALA A 75 8.61 -8.74 6.11
CA ALA A 75 8.56 -10.14 5.67
C ALA A 75 7.26 -10.43 4.90
N GLY A 76 6.27 -9.66 5.16
CA GLY A 76 5.01 -9.83 4.39
C GLY A 76 5.21 -9.57 2.90
N VAL A 77 6.19 -8.75 2.59
CA VAL A 77 6.42 -8.45 1.17
C VAL A 77 6.82 -9.73 0.41
N VAL A 78 7.54 -10.58 1.05
CA VAL A 78 7.96 -11.85 0.40
C VAL A 78 6.73 -12.68 0.05
N GLY A 79 5.96 -12.90 1.04
CA GLY A 79 4.78 -13.76 0.76
C GLY A 79 3.79 -13.09 -0.19
N ALA A 80 3.67 -11.81 -0.06
CA ALA A 80 2.62 -11.10 -0.83
C ALA A 80 2.98 -11.08 -2.32
N ILE A 81 4.28 -10.83 -2.59
CA ILE A 81 4.61 -10.76 -4.04
C ILE A 81 4.40 -12.13 -4.66
N GLY A 82 4.71 -13.22 -3.95
CA GLY A 82 4.41 -14.57 -4.47
C GLY A 82 2.90 -14.76 -4.66
N ALA A 83 2.15 -14.34 -3.65
CA ALA A 83 0.70 -14.53 -3.77
C ALA A 83 0.13 -13.71 -4.95
N ALA A 84 0.71 -12.55 -5.13
CA ALA A 84 0.23 -11.72 -6.26
C ALA A 84 0.49 -12.43 -7.59
N TRP A 85 1.66 -13.06 -7.76
CA TRP A 85 1.92 -13.84 -8.98
C TRP A 85 0.91 -14.99 -9.14
N MET A 86 0.72 -15.66 -8.06
CA MET A 86 -0.23 -16.79 -8.14
C MET A 86 -1.63 -16.31 -8.53
N TRP A 87 -2.03 -15.14 -7.92
CA TRP A 87 -3.35 -14.59 -8.27
C TRP A 87 -3.41 -14.24 -9.76
N GLN A 88 -2.33 -13.64 -10.33
CA GLN A 88 -2.31 -13.31 -11.77
C GLN A 88 -2.31 -14.59 -12.62
N ALA A 89 -1.59 -15.63 -12.14
CA ALA A 89 -1.53 -16.90 -12.89
C ALA A 89 -2.92 -17.53 -13.04
N LEU A 90 -3.91 -17.13 -12.14
CA LEU A 90 -5.29 -17.64 -12.28
C LEU A 90 -6.10 -16.78 -13.24
N GLY A 91 -5.40 -15.85 -13.93
CA GLY A 91 -6.09 -14.95 -14.88
C GLY A 91 -6.79 -13.78 -14.17
N LYS A 92 -6.53 -13.69 -12.75
CA LYS A 92 -7.14 -12.55 -12.02
C LYS A 92 -6.19 -11.35 -12.04
N LYS A 93 -6.78 -10.19 -11.73
CA LYS A 93 -5.99 -8.95 -11.99
C LYS A 93 -5.44 -8.39 -10.68
N VAL A 94 -4.05 -8.09 -10.78
CA VAL A 94 -3.40 -7.30 -9.71
C VAL A 94 -3.19 -5.87 -10.24
N LYS A 95 -3.81 -4.98 -9.55
CA LYS A 95 -3.77 -3.58 -10.04
C LYS A 95 -2.47 -2.89 -9.63
N ALA A 96 -2.05 -3.16 -8.45
CA ALA A 96 -0.77 -2.59 -8.02
C ALA A 96 -0.26 -3.36 -6.79
N PHE A 97 1.07 -3.24 -6.67
CA PHE A 97 1.75 -3.86 -5.52
C PHE A 97 2.61 -2.79 -4.81
N ILE A 98 2.25 -2.57 -3.55
CA ILE A 98 2.98 -1.52 -2.81
C ILE A 98 3.75 -2.17 -1.65
N ALA A 99 5.08 -2.02 -1.75
CA ALA A 99 5.96 -2.67 -0.75
C ALA A 99 6.55 -1.64 0.22
N PHE A 100 6.20 -1.96 1.48
CA PHE A 100 6.84 -1.15 2.55
C PHE A 100 8.06 -1.88 3.11
N ASP A 101 9.13 -1.22 2.92
CA ASP A 101 10.39 -1.63 3.56
C ASP A 101 10.63 -3.13 3.34
N GLY A 102 10.56 -3.63 2.10
CA GLY A 102 10.84 -5.03 1.69
C GLY A 102 12.30 -5.21 1.28
N TRP A 103 13.23 -4.77 2.12
CA TRP A 103 14.66 -4.80 1.77
C TRP A 103 15.09 -6.23 1.38
N GLY A 104 15.76 -6.33 0.08
CA GLY A 104 16.37 -7.64 -0.28
C GLY A 104 15.36 -8.55 -0.97
N VAL A 105 14.07 -8.05 -1.17
CA VAL A 105 13.06 -8.91 -1.82
C VAL A 105 12.98 -8.51 -3.30
N PRO A 106 13.19 -9.48 -4.12
CA PRO A 106 13.05 -9.16 -5.56
C PRO A 106 11.60 -8.78 -5.91
N LEU A 107 11.45 -7.50 -6.32
CA LEU A 107 10.06 -7.03 -6.64
C LEU A 107 9.89 -7.01 -8.16
N ILE A 108 9.54 -8.20 -8.72
CA ILE A 108 9.34 -8.34 -10.17
C ILE A 108 7.88 -8.80 -10.42
N GLY A 109 7.33 -8.12 -11.33
CA GLY A 109 5.93 -8.50 -11.64
C GLY A 109 5.47 -7.81 -12.93
N ASN A 110 4.41 -8.41 -13.55
CA ASN A 110 3.83 -7.74 -14.75
C ASN A 110 2.71 -6.78 -14.36
N PHE A 111 2.82 -6.29 -13.18
CA PHE A 111 1.88 -5.26 -12.69
C PHE A 111 2.68 -4.15 -12.01
N PRO A 112 1.99 -2.97 -11.85
CA PRO A 112 2.73 -1.86 -11.24
C PRO A 112 3.19 -2.19 -9.81
N ILE A 113 4.50 -1.78 -9.53
CA ILE A 113 5.07 -2.04 -8.20
C ILE A 113 5.68 -0.73 -7.68
N HIS A 114 5.27 -0.42 -6.40
CA HIS A 114 5.77 0.81 -5.76
C HIS A 114 6.44 0.46 -4.42
N ARG A 115 7.45 1.38 -4.10
CA ARG A 115 8.21 1.07 -2.86
C ARG A 115 8.14 2.27 -1.91
N ILE A 116 8.13 1.85 -0.70
CA ILE A 116 8.19 2.87 0.37
C ILE A 116 9.23 2.42 1.40
N SER A 117 10.23 3.29 1.58
CA SER A 117 11.38 2.88 2.42
C SER A 117 11.49 3.83 3.62
N HIS A 118 12.00 3.25 4.76
CA HIS A 118 12.06 4.06 6.00
C HIS A 118 13.30 4.96 6.02
N ASP A 119 14.18 4.75 5.06
CA ASP A 119 15.34 5.67 4.95
C ASP A 119 15.90 5.60 3.52
N ARG A 120 16.92 6.50 3.30
CA ARG A 120 17.50 6.61 1.93
C ARG A 120 18.37 5.40 1.61
N PHE A 121 19.08 4.90 2.61
CA PHE A 121 19.97 3.75 2.34
C PHE A 121 19.17 2.54 1.87
N THR A 122 18.19 2.28 2.61
CA THR A 122 17.36 1.11 2.19
C THR A 122 16.79 1.34 0.79
N HIS A 123 16.39 2.53 0.56
CA HIS A 123 15.84 2.83 -0.78
C HIS A 123 16.87 2.58 -1.87
N ASP A 124 18.07 3.06 -1.73
CA ASP A 124 19.10 2.94 -2.79
C ASP A 124 19.55 1.49 -2.98
N SER A 125 19.58 0.82 -1.94
CA SER A 125 20.10 -0.56 -2.05
C SER A 125 19.03 -1.51 -2.59
N SER A 126 17.77 -0.94 -2.75
CA SER A 126 16.67 -1.82 -3.20
C SER A 126 16.23 -1.42 -4.61
N ILE A 127 16.90 -0.38 -5.23
CA ILE A 127 16.45 0.22 -6.52
C ILE A 127 16.61 -0.81 -7.62
N ALA A 128 17.63 -1.70 -7.41
CA ALA A 128 17.86 -2.70 -8.47
C ALA A 128 16.76 -3.77 -8.48
N TRP A 129 15.76 -3.52 -7.64
CA TRP A 129 14.85 -4.67 -7.52
C TRP A 129 13.44 -4.26 -7.95
N GLY A 130 13.43 -3.07 -8.90
CA GLY A 130 12.14 -2.70 -9.54
C GLY A 130 11.40 -1.62 -8.75
N GLY A 131 10.34 -0.86 -9.35
CA GLY A 131 9.47 0.15 -8.72
C GLY A 131 9.60 1.51 -9.43
N ALA A 132 8.59 1.81 -10.22
CA ALA A 132 8.61 2.99 -11.11
C ALA A 132 8.47 4.29 -10.30
N GLU A 133 7.58 4.32 -9.29
CA GLU A 133 7.41 5.45 -8.34
C GLU A 133 7.66 4.98 -6.90
N SER A 134 8.59 5.80 -6.15
CA SER A 134 8.94 5.31 -4.80
C SER A 134 9.03 6.48 -3.82
N PHE A 135 9.14 6.07 -2.55
CA PHE A 135 9.27 7.03 -1.44
C PHE A 135 10.36 6.54 -0.47
N TYR A 136 11.16 7.53 -0.05
CA TYR A 136 11.99 7.17 1.12
C TYR A 136 11.95 8.28 2.17
N ALA A 137 12.07 7.87 3.42
CA ALA A 137 11.96 8.84 4.53
C ALA A 137 13.30 9.55 4.72
N ASP A 138 13.16 10.83 4.90
CA ASP A 138 14.30 11.70 5.26
C ASP A 138 13.78 12.94 6.03
N PRO A 139 14.02 12.90 7.37
CA PRO A 139 14.98 12.05 8.08
C PRO A 139 14.47 10.61 8.24
N PRO A 140 15.50 9.58 8.46
CA PRO A 140 15.09 8.19 8.60
C PRO A 140 14.17 7.98 9.83
N VAL A 141 13.23 7.08 9.69
CA VAL A 141 12.38 6.69 10.84
C VAL A 141 12.59 5.20 11.12
N ALA A 142 12.14 4.81 12.34
CA ALA A 142 12.26 3.37 12.66
C ALA A 142 11.39 2.52 11.71
N HIS A 143 11.87 1.36 11.40
CA HIS A 143 11.22 0.41 10.47
C HIS A 143 9.75 0.19 10.85
N LEU A 144 9.48 -0.02 12.10
CA LEU A 144 8.08 -0.31 12.50
C LEU A 144 7.26 0.99 12.55
N ASP A 145 8.00 2.09 12.84
CA ASP A 145 7.24 3.37 12.86
C ASP A 145 6.71 3.73 11.46
N LEU A 146 7.50 3.36 10.47
CA LEU A 146 7.00 3.64 9.11
C LEU A 146 5.67 2.94 8.86
N TRP A 147 5.56 1.72 9.32
CA TRP A 147 4.30 0.97 9.11
C TRP A 147 3.22 1.43 10.07
N ARG A 148 3.55 1.62 11.33
CA ARG A 148 2.54 1.98 12.34
C ARG A 148 1.97 3.38 12.07
N SER A 149 2.82 4.33 11.63
CA SER A 149 2.35 5.72 11.52
C SER A 149 2.98 6.37 10.27
N PRO A 150 2.52 5.98 9.15
CA PRO A 150 3.13 6.49 7.92
C PRO A 150 2.89 8.00 7.74
N GLN A 151 1.95 8.62 8.36
CA GLN A 151 1.68 10.07 8.22
C GLN A 151 2.76 10.91 8.92
N THR A 152 3.52 10.24 9.78
CA THR A 152 4.56 11.04 10.49
C THR A 152 5.90 10.90 9.76
N ALA A 153 5.97 10.01 8.80
CA ALA A 153 7.25 9.81 8.08
C ALA A 153 7.29 10.76 6.87
N ILE A 154 8.15 11.80 6.99
CA ILE A 154 8.29 12.78 5.89
C ILE A 154 9.51 12.37 5.04
N GLY A 155 9.31 12.57 3.73
CA GLY A 155 10.45 12.16 2.88
C GLY A 155 10.24 12.62 1.44
N TRP A 156 10.85 11.78 0.61
CA TRP A 156 10.85 12.24 -0.80
C TRP A 156 10.14 11.21 -1.67
N ARG A 157 9.27 11.71 -2.46
CA ARG A 157 8.71 10.91 -3.57
C ARG A 157 9.66 10.96 -4.77
N VAL A 158 9.89 9.79 -5.34
CA VAL A 158 10.87 9.74 -6.44
C VAL A 158 10.18 9.09 -7.65
N GLN A 159 10.23 9.93 -8.74
CA GLN A 159 9.68 9.37 -10.00
C GLN A 159 10.82 9.04 -10.96
N ALA A 160 11.08 7.72 -11.12
CA ALA A 160 12.26 7.20 -11.85
C ALA A 160 12.24 7.68 -13.30
N GLN A 161 11.15 8.34 -13.77
CA GLN A 161 11.10 8.57 -15.24
C GLN A 161 11.27 10.07 -15.51
N CYS A 162 11.64 10.95 -14.47
CA CYS A 162 11.83 12.38 -14.77
C CYS A 162 13.30 12.75 -14.57
N HIS A 163 13.85 13.39 -15.81
CA HIS A 163 15.18 14.03 -15.66
C HIS A 163 15.05 15.55 -15.80
N PRO A 164 15.41 16.27 -14.55
CA PRO A 164 15.95 15.72 -13.30
C PRO A 164 14.84 15.18 -12.39
N PRO A 165 15.05 14.02 -11.72
CA PRO A 165 14.01 13.45 -10.85
C PRO A 165 13.30 14.52 -10.02
N GLU A 166 12.04 14.77 -10.41
CA GLU A 166 11.23 15.68 -9.58
C GLU A 166 10.92 15.02 -8.22
N ALA A 167 11.58 15.56 -7.24
CA ALA A 167 11.35 15.05 -5.86
C ALA A 167 10.48 16.05 -5.09
N ASP A 168 9.24 15.52 -4.86
CA ASP A 168 8.34 16.34 -4.02
C ASP A 168 8.31 15.80 -2.58
N ARG A 169 8.53 16.80 -1.67
CA ARG A 169 8.44 16.41 -0.25
C ARG A 169 7.00 16.04 0.13
N THR A 170 6.92 14.90 0.76
CA THR A 170 5.58 14.45 1.18
C THR A 170 5.73 13.45 2.34
N THR A 171 4.56 13.06 2.88
CA THR A 171 4.64 11.97 3.88
C THR A 171 4.39 10.61 3.22
N ALA A 172 4.85 9.55 3.90
CA ALA A 172 4.59 8.20 3.37
C ALA A 172 3.08 7.95 3.19
N ALA A 173 2.30 8.49 4.13
CA ALA A 173 0.84 8.27 4.03
C ALA A 173 0.27 8.98 2.80
N ASP A 174 0.71 10.24 2.60
CA ASP A 174 0.16 10.99 1.45
C ASP A 174 0.61 10.34 0.13
N PHE A 175 1.80 9.96 0.12
CA PHE A 175 2.26 9.23 -1.08
C PHE A 175 1.44 7.96 -1.30
N LEU A 176 1.24 7.10 -0.29
CA LEU A 176 0.40 5.90 -0.41
C LEU A 176 -1.00 6.25 -0.92
N LEU A 177 -1.57 7.32 -0.35
CA LEU A 177 -2.94 7.67 -0.78
C LEU A 177 -2.94 8.14 -2.24
N ALA A 178 -1.92 8.86 -2.60
CA ALA A 178 -1.82 9.25 -4.02
C ALA A 178 -1.74 8.02 -4.93
N LEU A 179 -0.95 6.99 -4.48
CA LEU A 179 -0.89 5.74 -5.28
C LEU A 179 -2.25 5.06 -5.36
N LEU A 180 -2.91 5.06 -4.19
CA LEU A 180 -4.22 4.38 -4.18
C LEU A 180 -5.22 5.16 -5.06
N ALA A 181 -5.14 6.49 -5.03
CA ALA A 181 -6.04 7.29 -5.88
C ALA A 181 -5.72 7.04 -7.36
N GLN A 182 -4.42 6.95 -7.71
CA GLN A 182 -4.00 6.69 -9.09
C GLN A 182 -4.52 5.34 -9.60
N HIS A 183 -4.64 4.50 -8.64
CA HIS A 183 -5.08 3.17 -9.10
C HIS A 183 -6.54 2.93 -8.69
N HIS A 184 -7.31 4.34 -8.58
CA HIS A 184 -8.77 4.48 -8.40
C HIS A 184 -9.22 3.87 -7.06
N GLU A 185 -8.55 4.31 -5.98
CA GLU A 185 -8.92 3.81 -4.63
C GLU A 185 -9.13 4.99 -3.69
N ILE A 186 -9.51 6.30 -4.25
CA ILE A 186 -9.87 7.29 -3.19
C ILE A 186 -11.07 8.09 -3.71
N LYS A 187 -12.19 8.37 -2.81
CA LYS A 187 -13.22 9.42 -3.02
C LYS A 187 -12.56 10.79 -3.25
N PRO A 188 -12.87 11.52 -4.32
CA PRO A 188 -12.46 12.93 -4.40
C PRO A 188 -12.72 13.67 -3.08
N LYS A 189 -11.68 14.20 -2.40
CA LYS A 189 -11.78 15.17 -1.29
C LYS A 189 -12.95 16.15 -1.51
N ALA A 190 -14.20 16.01 -0.81
CA ALA A 190 -15.06 17.22 -0.75
C ALA A 190 -14.24 18.47 -0.36
N PRO A 191 -14.24 19.47 -1.26
CA PRO A 191 -13.58 20.76 -0.98
C PRO A 191 -13.91 21.25 0.45
N ILE A 192 -13.00 21.24 1.36
CA ILE A 192 -13.09 22.01 2.62
C ILE A 192 -13.72 23.38 2.33
N LEU A 193 -15.07 23.50 2.23
CA LEU A 193 -15.75 24.82 2.32
C LEU A 193 -14.98 25.76 3.26
N GLN A 194 -14.01 26.49 2.68
CA GLN A 194 -13.50 27.74 3.28
C GLN A 194 -14.58 28.43 4.13
N PRO A 195 -14.32 28.60 5.44
CA PRO A 195 -15.24 29.42 6.23
C PRO A 195 -15.53 30.79 5.56
N PRO A 196 -16.85 31.16 5.47
CA PRO A 196 -17.24 32.47 4.92
C PRO A 196 -16.37 33.60 5.48
N THR A 197 -15.52 34.19 4.63
CA THR A 197 -14.89 35.52 4.79
C THR A 197 -15.86 36.50 5.48
N PRO A 198 -15.54 36.98 6.73
CA PRO A 198 -16.34 38.04 7.37
C PRO A 198 -16.42 39.30 6.49
N ASN A 199 -17.57 39.44 5.80
CA ASN A 199 -18.21 40.67 5.28
C ASN A 199 -17.70 41.93 5.98
N THR A 200 -16.55 42.45 5.58
CA THR A 200 -16.19 43.86 5.90
C THR A 200 -17.24 44.81 5.34
N GLN A 201 -18.35 44.98 6.03
CA GLN A 201 -19.17 46.21 5.96
C GLN A 201 -18.39 47.42 6.51
N HIS A 202 -17.71 48.13 5.60
CA HIS A 202 -17.23 49.50 5.90
C HIS A 202 -18.41 50.49 5.85
N PRO A 203 -18.58 51.38 6.95
CA PRO A 203 -19.49 52.50 7.24
C PRO A 203 -19.57 53.50 6.08
#